data_AF-A0ABC8URW8-F1
#
_entry.id   AF-A0ABC8URW8-F1
#
_cell.length_a   1.000
_cell.length_b   1.000
_cell.length_c   1.000
_cell.angle_alpha   90.00
_cell.angle_beta   90.00
_cell.angle_gamma   90.00
#
_symmetry.space_group_name_H-M   'P 1'
#
loop_
_entity.id
_entity.type
_entity.pdbx_description
1 polymer ?
#
loop_
_entity_poly.entity_id
_entity_poly.type
_entity_poly.pdbx_seq_one_letter_code
_entity_poly.pdbx_strand_id
1 'polypeptide(L)'
;MIKFRSGDLMRIKSNMPLKMLITNTKVGRNTKALVASVSERKVRHPDAMISVFTAVDSISNELASIIQSPASDDLVIIEKEEKLEELMEMNQGLLQCMGVSHASIETVLRSTLKYKLASKLTGAGGGGCVLTLLPSRTVVDQVIAELESCGFTCLIAGIGGNGLEVCFGGSS
;
A
#
# COMPACT_ATOMS: atom_id res chain seq x y z
N MET A 1 6.32 -11.11 7.16
CA MET A 1 5.04 -10.61 6.59
C MET A 1 4.02 -11.74 6.58
N ILE A 2 2.75 -11.44 6.34
CA ILE A 2 1.65 -12.42 6.35
C ILE A 2 0.87 -12.34 5.03
N LYS A 3 0.55 -13.49 4.45
CA LYS A 3 -0.47 -13.67 3.42
C LYS A 3 -1.71 -14.26 4.07
N PHE A 4 -2.86 -13.61 3.90
CA PHE A 4 -4.13 -14.05 4.46
C PHE A 4 -5.10 -14.44 3.33
N ARG A 5 -5.74 -15.60 3.43
CA ARG A 5 -6.78 -16.03 2.49
C ARG A 5 -7.82 -16.87 3.22
N SER A 6 -9.08 -16.43 3.22
CA SER A 6 -10.22 -17.23 3.71
C SER A 6 -10.05 -17.86 5.10
N GLY A 7 -9.40 -17.15 6.04
CA GLY A 7 -9.11 -17.66 7.39
C GLY A 7 -7.70 -18.20 7.57
N ASP A 8 -7.03 -18.58 6.48
CA ASP A 8 -5.67 -19.11 6.51
C ASP A 8 -4.64 -17.98 6.58
N LEU A 9 -3.72 -18.08 7.53
CA LEU A 9 -2.60 -17.17 7.74
C LEU A 9 -1.29 -17.88 7.40
N MET A 10 -0.63 -17.45 6.33
CA MET A 10 0.68 -17.95 5.93
C MET A 10 1.75 -16.90 6.17
N ARG A 11 2.79 -17.24 6.92
CA ARG A 11 3.96 -16.36 7.07
C ARG A 11 4.79 -16.40 5.79
N ILE A 12 5.08 -15.23 5.24
CA ILE A 12 6.02 -15.04 4.13
C ILE A 12 7.21 -14.21 4.58
N LYS A 13 8.40 -14.57 4.09
CA LYS A 13 9.65 -13.85 4.33
C LYS A 13 9.95 -12.98 3.10
N SER A 14 10.17 -11.69 3.33
CA SER A 14 10.66 -10.80 2.27
C SER A 14 12.16 -10.98 2.12
N ASN A 15 12.64 -11.10 0.90
CA ASN A 15 14.05 -11.18 0.54
C ASN A 15 14.58 -9.86 -0.03
N MET A 16 13.82 -8.77 0.12
CA MET A 16 14.22 -7.41 -0.23
C MET A 16 13.74 -6.43 0.85
N PRO A 17 14.50 -5.35 1.12
CA PRO A 17 14.02 -4.27 1.97
C PRO A 17 12.86 -3.55 1.28
N LEU A 18 11.84 -3.18 2.04
CA LEU A 18 10.71 -2.38 1.55
C LEU A 18 10.59 -1.14 2.44
N LYS A 19 10.78 0.04 1.86
CA LYS A 19 10.57 1.32 2.52
C LYS A 19 9.33 1.99 1.95
N MET A 20 8.49 2.51 2.82
CA MET A 20 7.28 3.22 2.42
C MET A 20 7.14 4.51 3.20
N LEU A 21 6.54 5.51 2.56
CA LEU A 21 5.95 6.66 3.24
C LEU A 21 4.50 6.31 3.58
N ILE A 22 4.14 6.48 4.85
CA ILE A 22 2.79 6.36 5.35
C ILE A 22 2.24 7.77 5.52
N THR A 23 1.22 8.11 4.74
CA THR A 23 0.58 9.43 4.79
C THR A 23 -0.81 9.29 5.40
N ASN A 24 -1.00 9.81 6.61
CA ASN A 24 -2.30 9.91 7.26
C ASN A 24 -3.02 11.18 6.79
N THR A 25 -4.12 11.00 6.06
CA THR A 25 -4.94 12.12 5.55
C THR A 25 -5.70 12.86 6.65
N LYS A 26 -5.75 12.33 7.87
CA LYS A 26 -6.55 12.80 9.01
C LYS A 26 -8.06 12.87 8.78
N VAL A 27 -8.53 12.35 7.65
CA VAL A 27 -9.95 12.21 7.35
C VAL A 27 -10.49 10.95 8.02
N GLY A 28 -11.44 11.14 8.93
CA GLY A 28 -12.18 10.06 9.59
C GLY A 28 -13.03 9.25 8.60
N ARG A 29 -13.31 7.99 8.93
CA ARG A 29 -14.03 7.07 8.04
C ARG A 29 -14.90 6.08 8.81
N ASN A 30 -15.97 5.63 8.18
CA ASN A 30 -16.80 4.53 8.67
C ASN A 30 -16.48 3.25 7.88
N THR A 31 -15.60 2.41 8.44
CA THR A 31 -15.19 1.14 7.81
C THR A 31 -16.38 0.24 7.49
N LYS A 32 -17.38 0.16 8.39
CA LYS A 32 -18.56 -0.69 8.18
C LYS A 32 -19.38 -0.21 6.98
N ALA A 33 -19.56 1.10 6.84
CA ALA A 33 -20.28 1.68 5.71
C ALA A 33 -19.55 1.44 4.37
N LEU A 34 -18.23 1.63 4.33
CA LEU A 34 -17.43 1.38 3.13
C LEU A 34 -17.51 -0.09 2.68
N VAL A 35 -17.39 -1.03 3.61
CA VAL A 35 -17.54 -2.47 3.33
C VAL A 35 -18.95 -2.80 2.83
N ALA A 36 -19.98 -2.21 3.45
CA ALA A 36 -21.37 -2.39 3.01
C ALA A 36 -21.57 -1.87 1.58
N SER A 37 -21.06 -0.67 1.24
CA SER A 37 -21.17 -0.11 -0.12
C SER A 37 -20.45 -0.96 -1.18
N VAL A 38 -19.31 -1.58 -0.85
CA VAL A 38 -18.64 -2.54 -1.77
C VAL A 38 -19.50 -3.78 -2.00
N SER A 39 -20.12 -4.30 -0.93
CA SER A 39 -21.04 -5.43 -1.01
C SER A 39 -22.27 -5.12 -1.87
N GLU A 40 -22.91 -3.98 -1.64
CA GLU A 40 -24.04 -3.49 -2.44
C GLU A 40 -23.65 -3.29 -3.92
N ARG A 41 -22.45 -2.77 -4.19
CA ARG A 41 -21.93 -2.62 -5.55
C ARG A 41 -21.73 -3.97 -6.23
N LYS A 42 -21.25 -4.99 -5.50
CA LYS A 42 -21.16 -6.38 -5.99
C LYS A 42 -22.53 -6.96 -6.33
N VAL A 43 -23.55 -6.72 -5.50
CA VAL A 43 -24.93 -7.18 -5.77
C VAL A 43 -25.48 -6.54 -7.05
N ARG A 44 -25.23 -5.24 -7.27
CA ARG A 44 -25.71 -4.52 -8.46
C ARG A 44 -24.95 -4.86 -9.74
N HIS A 45 -23.66 -5.17 -9.63
CA HIS A 45 -22.76 -5.43 -10.77
C HIS A 45 -21.89 -6.66 -10.51
N PRO A 46 -22.48 -7.87 -10.49
CA PRO A 46 -21.79 -9.08 -10.03
C PRO A 46 -20.58 -9.43 -10.90
N ASP A 47 -20.75 -9.51 -12.21
CA ASP A 47 -19.67 -9.94 -13.12
C ASP A 47 -18.48 -8.98 -13.08
N ALA A 48 -18.75 -7.67 -13.20
CA ALA A 48 -17.72 -6.64 -13.15
C ALA A 48 -16.96 -6.66 -11.81
N MET A 49 -17.68 -6.75 -10.68
CA MET A 49 -17.03 -6.76 -9.36
C MET A 49 -16.27 -8.06 -9.10
N ILE A 50 -16.75 -9.21 -9.61
CA ILE A 50 -15.99 -10.47 -9.57
C ILE A 50 -14.67 -10.31 -10.33
N SER A 51 -14.68 -9.74 -11.54
CA SER A 51 -13.44 -9.48 -12.29
C SER A 51 -12.48 -8.56 -11.54
N VAL A 52 -12.99 -7.49 -10.90
CA VAL A 52 -12.17 -6.60 -10.07
C VAL A 52 -11.54 -7.36 -8.89
N PHE A 53 -12.30 -8.19 -8.18
CA PHE A 53 -11.76 -8.98 -7.06
C PHE A 53 -10.72 -10.00 -7.52
N THR A 54 -10.95 -10.67 -8.66
CA THR A 54 -9.97 -11.58 -9.26
C THR A 54 -8.68 -10.85 -9.60
N ALA A 55 -8.75 -9.65 -10.16
CA ALA A 55 -7.55 -8.85 -10.45
C ALA A 55 -6.78 -8.48 -9.18
N VAL A 56 -7.47 -8.06 -8.10
CA VAL A 56 -6.82 -7.78 -6.80
C VAL A 56 -6.18 -9.03 -6.19
N ASP A 57 -6.80 -10.21 -6.33
CA ASP A 57 -6.22 -11.48 -5.90
C ASP A 57 -4.93 -11.80 -6.67
N SER A 58 -4.95 -11.66 -8.01
CA SER A 58 -3.77 -11.83 -8.86
C SER A 58 -2.63 -10.90 -8.46
N ILE A 59 -2.90 -9.60 -8.26
CA ILE A 59 -1.90 -8.62 -7.79
C ILE A 59 -1.30 -9.05 -6.45
N SER A 60 -2.13 -9.54 -5.52
CA SER A 60 -1.66 -9.97 -4.20
C SER A 60 -0.76 -11.21 -4.28
N ASN A 61 -1.08 -12.14 -5.18
CA ASN A 61 -0.28 -13.34 -5.43
C ASN A 61 1.05 -12.99 -6.12
N GLU A 62 1.04 -12.07 -7.08
CA GLU A 62 2.23 -11.61 -7.78
C GLU A 62 3.17 -10.85 -6.85
N LEU A 63 2.64 -9.91 -6.05
CA LEU A 63 3.39 -9.23 -5.00
C LEU A 63 4.09 -10.23 -4.07
N ALA A 64 3.36 -11.25 -3.60
CA ALA A 64 3.92 -12.27 -2.73
C ALA A 64 5.06 -13.05 -3.41
N SER A 65 4.97 -13.32 -4.72
CA SER A 65 6.04 -13.97 -5.49
C SER A 65 7.27 -13.07 -5.59
N ILE A 66 7.08 -11.79 -5.95
CA ILE A 66 8.17 -10.81 -6.12
C ILE A 66 8.98 -10.67 -4.82
N ILE A 67 8.31 -10.43 -3.68
CA ILE A 67 9.01 -10.16 -2.42
C ILE A 67 9.71 -11.41 -1.85
N GLN A 68 9.25 -12.62 -2.21
CA GLN A 68 9.87 -13.88 -1.79
C GLN A 68 10.98 -14.34 -2.73
N SER A 69 11.04 -13.84 -3.97
CA SER A 69 12.12 -14.19 -4.89
C SER A 69 13.47 -13.63 -4.42
N PRO A 70 14.61 -14.32 -4.65
CA PRO A 70 15.93 -13.84 -4.25
C PRO A 70 16.28 -12.49 -4.88
N ALA A 71 16.85 -11.56 -4.10
CA ALA A 71 17.42 -10.32 -4.62
C ALA A 71 18.94 -10.39 -4.42
N SER A 72 19.67 -10.68 -5.50
CA SER A 72 21.12 -10.95 -5.48
C SER A 72 21.96 -9.68 -5.41
N ASP A 73 21.45 -8.57 -5.94
CA ASP A 73 22.16 -7.31 -6.12
C ASP A 73 21.18 -6.14 -6.25
N ASP A 74 21.73 -4.93 -6.28
CA ASP A 74 20.96 -3.68 -6.35
C ASP A 74 20.12 -3.55 -7.64
N LEU A 75 20.56 -4.11 -8.77
CA LEU A 75 19.82 -4.02 -10.03
C LEU A 75 18.55 -4.85 -9.95
N VAL A 76 18.64 -6.08 -9.42
CA VAL A 76 17.47 -6.94 -9.18
C VAL A 76 16.50 -6.32 -8.17
N ILE A 77 17.00 -5.55 -7.19
CA ILE A 77 16.13 -4.82 -6.25
C ILE A 77 15.34 -3.74 -6.99
N ILE A 78 15.99 -2.94 -7.84
CA ILE A 78 15.35 -1.87 -8.62
C ILE A 78 14.27 -2.45 -9.54
N GLU A 79 14.55 -3.51 -10.30
CA GLU A 79 13.56 -4.14 -11.18
C GLU A 79 12.33 -4.66 -10.41
N LYS A 80 12.52 -5.10 -9.16
CA LYS A 80 11.40 -5.53 -8.30
C LYS A 80 10.64 -4.35 -7.71
N GLU A 81 11.32 -3.27 -7.36
CA GLU A 81 10.69 -2.01 -6.94
C GLU A 81 9.77 -1.50 -8.06
N GLU A 82 10.25 -1.44 -9.31
CA GLU A 82 9.46 -1.03 -10.50
C GLU A 82 8.20 -1.90 -10.68
N LYS A 83 8.33 -3.23 -10.60
CA LYS A 83 7.16 -4.13 -10.65
C LYS A 83 6.18 -3.88 -9.50
N LEU A 84 6.69 -3.57 -8.30
CA LEU A 84 5.86 -3.23 -7.15
C LEU A 84 5.08 -1.94 -7.38
N GLU A 85 5.70 -0.95 -8.01
CA GLU A 85 5.06 0.32 -8.37
C GLU A 85 3.85 0.09 -9.27
N GLU A 86 4.02 -0.68 -10.34
CA GLU A 86 2.94 -1.03 -11.26
C GLU A 86 1.79 -1.78 -10.54
N LEU A 87 2.13 -2.76 -9.69
CA LEU A 87 1.15 -3.49 -8.89
C LEU A 87 0.39 -2.56 -7.92
N MET A 88 1.07 -1.58 -7.32
CA MET A 88 0.44 -0.61 -6.42
C MET A 88 -0.52 0.32 -7.17
N GLU A 89 -0.12 0.83 -8.33
CA GLU A 89 -0.94 1.70 -9.18
C GLU A 89 -2.19 0.97 -9.69
N MET A 90 -2.02 -0.25 -10.24
CA MET A 90 -3.14 -1.06 -10.69
C MET A 90 -4.13 -1.33 -9.55
N ASN A 91 -3.63 -1.70 -8.36
CA ASN A 91 -4.49 -1.98 -7.21
C ASN A 91 -5.22 -0.71 -6.74
N GLN A 92 -4.56 0.46 -6.76
CA GLN A 92 -5.22 1.72 -6.44
C GLN A 92 -6.37 2.02 -7.41
N GLY A 93 -6.17 1.83 -8.73
CA GLY A 93 -7.23 1.97 -9.73
C GLY A 93 -8.41 1.02 -9.48
N LEU A 94 -8.13 -0.25 -9.15
CA LEU A 94 -9.18 -1.22 -8.80
C LEU A 94 -9.95 -0.81 -7.54
N LEU A 95 -9.28 -0.27 -6.53
CA LEU A 95 -9.90 0.23 -5.30
C LEU A 95 -10.77 1.48 -5.58
N GLN A 96 -10.36 2.36 -6.50
CA GLN A 96 -11.22 3.44 -6.99
C GLN A 96 -12.46 2.89 -7.70
N CYS A 97 -12.32 1.86 -8.54
CA CYS A 97 -13.45 1.17 -9.18
C CYS A 97 -14.42 0.53 -8.18
N MET A 98 -13.92 0.06 -7.03
CA MET A 98 -14.77 -0.42 -5.92
C MET A 98 -15.54 0.71 -5.21
N GLY A 99 -15.14 1.97 -5.42
CA GLY A 99 -15.78 3.14 -4.83
C GLY A 99 -15.32 3.46 -3.41
N VAL A 100 -14.12 3.02 -3.03
CA VAL A 100 -13.57 3.23 -1.68
C VAL A 100 -12.54 4.35 -1.60
N SER A 101 -12.30 5.09 -2.68
CA SER A 101 -11.40 6.25 -2.62
C SER A 101 -12.06 7.48 -1.98
N HIS A 102 -11.30 8.57 -1.84
CA HIS A 102 -11.74 9.84 -1.26
C HIS A 102 -10.88 10.99 -1.79
N ALA A 103 -11.42 12.23 -1.81
CA ALA A 103 -10.69 13.41 -2.31
C ALA A 103 -9.33 13.63 -1.61
N SER A 104 -9.23 13.29 -0.33
CA SER A 104 -7.95 13.36 0.41
C SER A 104 -6.95 12.29 -0.05
N ILE A 105 -7.42 11.06 -0.34
CA ILE A 105 -6.59 10.01 -0.93
C ILE A 105 -6.09 10.47 -2.30
N GLU A 106 -6.98 10.96 -3.16
CA GLU A 106 -6.63 11.47 -4.51
C GLU A 106 -5.62 12.63 -4.44
N THR A 107 -5.71 13.46 -3.41
CA THR A 107 -4.73 14.54 -3.18
C THR A 107 -3.35 13.96 -2.90
N VAL A 108 -3.25 12.93 -2.03
CA VAL A 108 -1.97 12.25 -1.77
C VAL A 108 -1.42 11.63 -3.05
N LEU A 109 -2.23 10.87 -3.80
CA LEU A 109 -1.81 10.22 -5.05
C LEU A 109 -1.27 11.25 -6.05
N ARG A 110 -1.97 12.36 -6.24
CA ARG A 110 -1.55 13.42 -7.16
C ARG A 110 -0.26 14.10 -6.70
N SER A 111 -0.09 14.35 -5.40
CA SER A 111 1.13 14.95 -4.86
C SER A 111 2.33 14.02 -5.02
N THR A 112 2.18 12.73 -4.72
CA THR A 112 3.29 11.75 -4.85
C THR A 112 3.63 11.47 -6.31
N LEU A 113 2.64 11.51 -7.22
CA LEU A 113 2.85 11.30 -8.66
C LEU A 113 3.79 12.36 -9.28
N LYS A 114 3.79 13.60 -8.77
CA LYS A 114 4.73 14.65 -9.22
C LYS A 114 6.19 14.26 -9.05
N TYR A 115 6.46 13.39 -8.07
CA TYR A 115 7.78 12.86 -7.75
C TYR A 115 7.99 11.45 -8.32
N LYS A 116 7.08 10.97 -9.19
CA LYS A 116 7.07 9.62 -9.77
C LYS A 116 7.03 8.50 -8.72
N LEU A 117 6.26 8.69 -7.66
CA LEU A 117 6.12 7.69 -6.59
C LEU A 117 4.75 7.04 -6.62
N ALA A 118 4.74 5.73 -6.81
CA ALA A 118 3.53 4.92 -6.78
C ALA A 118 2.93 4.90 -5.36
N SER A 119 1.63 5.14 -5.31
CA SER A 119 0.88 5.23 -4.06
C SER A 119 -0.44 4.50 -4.14
N LYS A 120 -0.87 3.93 -3.02
CA LYS A 120 -2.20 3.33 -2.88
C LYS A 120 -2.76 3.52 -1.49
N LEU A 121 -4.08 3.59 -1.36
CA LEU A 121 -4.72 3.56 -0.06
C LEU A 121 -4.43 2.25 0.69
N THR A 122 -4.48 2.31 2.02
CA THR A 122 -4.38 1.13 2.89
C THR A 122 -5.54 1.08 3.88
N GLY A 123 -6.02 -0.13 4.18
CA GLY A 123 -7.25 -0.34 4.94
C GLY A 123 -8.50 -0.14 4.08
N ALA A 124 -9.59 0.37 4.65
CA ALA A 124 -10.88 0.40 3.96
C ALA A 124 -11.07 1.55 2.97
N GLY A 125 -10.14 2.51 2.90
CA GLY A 125 -10.29 3.72 2.09
C GLY A 125 -11.21 4.78 2.72
N GLY A 126 -11.75 5.71 1.93
CA GLY A 126 -12.62 6.79 2.39
C GLY A 126 -11.90 7.91 3.17
N GLY A 127 -10.57 7.96 3.11
CA GLY A 127 -9.71 8.77 3.98
C GLY A 127 -8.60 7.90 4.58
N GLY A 128 -8.34 8.05 5.88
CA GLY A 128 -7.34 7.22 6.57
C GLY A 128 -5.93 7.42 6.02
N CYS A 129 -5.20 6.31 5.80
CA CYS A 129 -3.81 6.34 5.38
C CYS A 129 -3.61 5.88 3.94
N VAL A 130 -2.56 6.41 3.31
CA VAL A 130 -2.05 6.03 1.99
C VAL A 130 -0.61 5.56 2.17
N LEU A 131 -0.23 4.51 1.44
CA LEU A 131 1.13 4.00 1.34
C LEU A 131 1.74 4.48 0.03
N THR A 132 2.95 5.01 0.09
CA THR A 132 3.76 5.39 -1.07
C THR A 132 5.05 4.59 -1.02
N LEU A 133 5.39 3.89 -2.10
CA LEU A 133 6.66 3.18 -2.19
C LEU A 133 7.81 4.20 -2.22
N LEU A 134 8.88 3.94 -1.47
CA LEU A 134 10.09 4.74 -1.52
C LEU A 134 11.23 3.89 -2.09
N PRO A 135 11.49 3.98 -3.40
CA PRO A 135 12.65 3.37 -4.02
C PRO A 135 13.95 3.80 -3.35
N SER A 136 14.95 2.94 -3.43
CA SER A 136 16.22 3.08 -2.70
C SER A 136 16.98 4.40 -2.96
N ARG A 137 16.64 5.16 -4.01
CA ARG A 137 17.29 6.42 -4.43
C ARG A 137 16.40 7.67 -4.38
N THR A 138 15.28 7.61 -3.65
CA THR A 138 14.28 8.69 -3.66
C THR A 138 14.62 9.83 -2.71
N VAL A 139 14.44 11.08 -3.16
CA VAL A 139 14.47 12.28 -2.30
C VAL A 139 13.10 12.46 -1.65
N VAL A 140 13.01 12.23 -0.34
CA VAL A 140 11.73 12.11 0.38
C VAL A 140 11.27 13.43 1.02
N ASP A 141 12.19 14.36 1.30
CA ASP A 141 11.88 15.56 2.09
C ASP A 141 10.88 16.50 1.38
N GLN A 142 11.00 16.64 0.05
CA GLN A 142 10.11 17.51 -0.74
C GLN A 142 8.67 16.98 -0.77
N VAL A 143 8.50 15.67 -0.96
CA VAL A 143 7.17 15.04 -0.97
C VAL A 143 6.53 15.10 0.42
N ILE A 144 7.30 14.91 1.49
CA ILE A 144 6.81 15.06 2.87
C ILE A 144 6.34 16.49 3.11
N ALA A 145 7.17 17.50 2.80
CA ALA A 145 6.82 18.90 3.01
C ALA A 145 5.55 19.30 2.24
N GLU A 146 5.39 18.83 1.00
CA GLU A 146 4.18 19.08 0.21
C GLU A 146 2.93 18.44 0.86
N LEU A 147 3.03 17.18 1.28
CA LEU A 147 1.91 16.47 1.91
C LEU A 147 1.53 17.08 3.26
N GLU A 148 2.51 17.50 4.06
CA GLU A 148 2.29 18.19 5.33
C GLU A 148 1.68 19.59 5.14
N SER A 149 2.05 20.30 4.07
CA SER A 149 1.39 21.56 3.69
C SER A 149 -0.09 21.38 3.35
N CYS A 150 -0.49 20.18 2.92
CA CYS A 150 -1.90 19.81 2.72
C CYS A 150 -2.62 19.43 4.04
N GLY A 151 -1.95 19.54 5.19
CA GLY A 151 -2.50 19.22 6.51
C GLY A 151 -2.37 17.74 6.91
N PHE A 152 -1.71 16.92 6.11
CA PHE A 152 -1.51 15.49 6.39
C PHE A 152 -0.38 15.27 7.41
N THR A 153 -0.15 14.02 7.81
CA THR A 153 1.02 13.63 8.60
C THR A 153 1.72 12.45 7.93
N CYS A 154 3.04 12.52 7.84
CA CYS A 154 3.86 11.56 7.13
C CYS A 154 4.80 10.82 8.08
N LEU A 155 5.00 9.52 7.84
CA LEU A 155 5.94 8.68 8.57
C LEU A 155 6.66 7.75 7.60
N ILE A 156 7.99 7.75 7.61
CA ILE A 156 8.78 6.75 6.87
C ILE A 156 8.84 5.46 7.69
N ALA A 157 8.53 4.33 7.07
CA ALA A 157 8.55 3.03 7.72
C ALA A 157 9.20 1.96 6.83
N GLY A 158 10.00 1.08 7.47
CA GLY A 158 10.39 -0.20 6.89
C GLY A 158 9.24 -1.21 7.05
N ILE A 159 8.90 -1.92 5.98
CA ILE A 159 7.81 -2.90 5.97
C ILE A 159 8.35 -4.31 6.18
N GLY A 160 7.65 -5.11 6.97
CA GLY A 160 7.98 -6.51 7.21
C GLY A 160 8.96 -6.75 8.35
N GLY A 161 8.92 -5.90 9.39
CA GLY A 161 9.76 -6.03 10.59
C GLY A 161 9.61 -7.37 11.34
N ASN A 162 10.48 -7.55 12.33
CA ASN A 162 10.70 -8.84 13.02
C ASN A 162 9.51 -9.32 13.86
N GLY A 163 8.56 -8.43 14.18
CA GLY A 163 7.41 -8.73 15.03
C GLY A 163 7.71 -8.37 16.49
N LEU A 164 7.36 -9.27 17.43
CA LEU A 164 7.65 -9.07 18.84
C LEU A 164 9.15 -9.27 19.11
N GLU A 165 9.79 -8.25 19.69
CA GLU A 165 11.18 -8.28 20.10
C GLU A 165 11.30 -7.84 21.57
N VAL A 166 12.20 -8.48 22.32
CA VAL A 166 12.54 -8.07 23.69
C VAL A 166 13.86 -7.31 23.62
N CYS A 167 13.80 -6.01 23.84
CA CYS A 167 14.99 -5.16 23.89
C CYS A 167 15.44 -5.00 25.35
N PHE A 168 16.58 -5.60 25.70
CA PHE A 168 17.26 -5.27 26.95
C PHE A 168 18.02 -3.97 26.73
N GLY A 169 17.58 -2.88 27.37
CA GLY A 169 18.23 -1.58 27.26
C GLY A 169 19.70 -1.69 27.67
N GLY A 170 20.60 -1.59 26.69
CA GLY A 170 22.03 -1.44 26.97
C GLY A 170 22.23 -0.12 27.68
N SER A 171 22.41 -0.17 29.01
CA SER A 171 22.99 0.94 29.74
C SER A 171 24.48 0.96 29.38
N SER A 172 24.93 2.01 28.71
CA SER A 172 26.35 2.37 28.59
C SER A 172 26.48 3.79 29.09
#